data_AF-A0A764KVZ7-F1
#
_entry.id   AF-A0A764KVZ7-F1
#
_cell.length_a   1.000
_cell.length_b   1.000
_cell.length_c   1.000
_cell.angle_alpha   90.00
_cell.angle_beta   90.00
_cell.angle_gamma   90.00
#
_symmetry.space_group_name_H-M   'P 1'
#
loop_
_entity.id
_entity.type
_entity.pdbx_description
1 polymer ?
#
loop_
_entity_poly.entity_id
_entity_poly.type
_entity_poly.pdbx_seq_one_letter_code
_entity_poly.pdbx_strand_id
1 'polypeptide(L)'
;MHKEMILRNCILSVRIVCLFLLYSQHCYADIYTTAVQLSRVSIATPTTIVKTDGKRIRVDISRIPVGTVDTLSALCPVSPTPGLSRNAALRIRHVIPKNGLLIGSEPVEIISSSSHQPSSYGFTTDYFTSFSWGAEDCFSVGTFTYPQSSVFWPPTVVEAQLPESITPGHYQGKLQFRAGLGISLFTSPLTGQQADLPSFTQILASAGEVTIPFPVEVKNSCKFSNSGITLDHGTITYDEAIDNIASATTSLICDYSAGVAKVEIKSAGVTGVKTADGIDIPLSNGWISTLSVEGPSGQHGSSIEIDTSSTPNPMLRFKSTLRSTKDSVLGPFAGSAVAVVTML
;
A
#
# COMPACT_ATOMS: atom_id res chain seq x y z
N MET A 1 -39.63 -25.66 36.17
CA MET A 1 -38.83 -25.13 37.30
C MET A 1 -37.48 -25.82 37.29
N HIS A 2 -36.47 -25.09 36.83
CA HIS A 2 -35.07 -25.50 36.84
C HIS A 2 -34.47 -25.39 38.23
N LYS A 3 -33.66 -26.39 38.62
CA LYS A 3 -32.52 -26.30 39.55
C LYS A 3 -31.71 -27.58 39.40
N GLU A 4 -30.54 -27.44 38.77
CA GLU A 4 -29.21 -27.50 39.41
C GLU A 4 -28.70 -28.94 39.52
N MET A 5 -27.73 -29.27 38.67
CA MET A 5 -26.80 -30.35 38.93
C MET A 5 -25.38 -29.78 38.81
N ILE A 6 -24.75 -29.69 39.97
CA ILE A 6 -23.36 -29.30 40.19
C ILE A 6 -22.49 -30.48 39.74
N LEU A 7 -21.53 -30.25 38.84
CA LEU A 7 -20.40 -31.14 38.60
C LEU A 7 -19.12 -30.33 38.70
N ARG A 8 -18.36 -30.58 39.77
CA ARG A 8 -16.96 -30.19 39.91
C ARG A 8 -16.09 -31.44 39.88
N ASN A 9 -15.20 -31.46 38.89
CA ASN A 9 -13.83 -31.98 38.84
C ASN A 9 -13.49 -33.30 39.54
N CYS A 10 -13.10 -34.29 38.73
CA CYS A 10 -11.98 -35.15 39.07
C CYS A 10 -11.04 -35.26 37.87
N ILE A 11 -9.83 -34.72 38.03
CA ILE A 11 -8.73 -34.73 37.07
C ILE A 11 -8.06 -36.10 37.17
N LEU A 12 -8.11 -36.90 36.10
CA LEU A 12 -7.35 -38.14 36.00
C LEU A 12 -6.00 -37.84 35.35
N SER A 13 -4.94 -37.85 36.14
CA SER A 13 -3.56 -37.78 35.69
C SER A 13 -3.13 -39.17 35.21
N VAL A 14 -2.98 -39.34 33.89
CA VAL A 14 -2.39 -40.56 33.32
C VAL A 14 -0.90 -40.32 33.10
N ARG A 15 -0.08 -40.90 33.98
CA ARG A 15 1.36 -41.06 33.76
C ARG A 15 1.57 -42.33 32.95
N ILE A 16 2.02 -42.20 31.69
CA ILE A 16 2.49 -43.33 30.90
C ILE A 16 3.94 -43.59 31.28
N VAL A 17 4.16 -44.70 31.99
CA VAL A 17 5.46 -45.32 32.24
C VAL A 17 5.72 -46.27 31.07
N CYS A 18 6.68 -45.95 30.20
CA CYS A 18 7.12 -46.86 29.15
C CYS A 18 7.95 -48.00 29.78
N LEU A 19 7.38 -49.19 29.80
CA LEU A 19 8.06 -50.44 30.15
C LEU A 19 8.68 -51.02 28.86
N PHE A 20 10.00 -51.18 28.87
CA PHE A 20 10.76 -51.87 27.82
C PHE A 20 10.32 -53.33 27.68
N LEU A 21 9.85 -53.72 26.50
CA LEU A 21 9.82 -55.13 26.08
C LEU A 21 10.45 -55.25 24.69
N LEU A 22 11.46 -56.12 24.66
CA LEU A 22 12.28 -56.52 23.53
C LEU A 22 11.42 -57.13 22.41
N TYR A 23 11.29 -56.43 21.29
CA TYR A 23 11.04 -57.06 20.00
C TYR A 23 11.86 -56.30 18.94
N SER A 24 12.82 -57.00 18.36
CA SER A 24 13.64 -56.53 17.24
C SER A 24 12.78 -56.43 15.99
N GLN A 25 12.22 -55.25 15.74
CA GLN A 25 11.96 -54.78 14.38
C GLN A 25 12.87 -53.58 14.16
N HIS A 26 13.54 -53.56 13.02
CA HIS A 26 14.30 -52.41 12.56
C HIS A 26 13.36 -51.21 12.41
N CYS A 27 13.14 -50.47 13.50
CA CYS A 27 12.92 -49.05 13.40
C CYS A 27 14.22 -48.47 12.85
N TYR A 28 14.31 -48.37 11.53
CA TYR A 28 14.91 -47.17 10.98
C TYR A 28 14.05 -46.04 11.54
N ALA A 29 14.45 -45.52 12.71
CA ALA A 29 14.14 -44.16 13.04
C ALA A 29 14.76 -43.38 11.89
N ASP A 30 13.93 -42.97 10.93
CA ASP A 30 14.30 -41.91 10.01
C ASP A 30 14.84 -40.81 10.90
N ILE A 31 16.16 -40.63 10.89
CA ILE A 31 16.81 -39.64 11.73
C ILE A 31 16.48 -38.31 11.07
N TYR A 32 15.32 -37.76 11.44
CA TYR A 32 14.89 -36.41 11.10
C TYR A 32 15.87 -35.47 11.76
N THR A 33 16.85 -35.06 10.97
CA THR A 33 17.86 -34.11 11.41
C THR A 33 17.29 -32.74 11.10
N THR A 34 16.43 -32.23 11.99
CA THR A 34 15.92 -30.86 11.87
C THR A 34 17.07 -29.92 12.25
N ALA A 35 17.88 -29.55 11.26
CA ALA A 35 18.59 -28.30 11.37
C ALA A 35 17.52 -27.20 11.45
N VAL A 36 17.60 -26.36 12.47
CA VAL A 36 16.90 -25.08 12.49
C VAL A 36 17.98 -24.05 12.40
N GLN A 37 18.12 -23.52 11.20
CA GLN A 37 18.98 -22.39 10.95
C GLN A 37 18.19 -21.12 11.24
N LEU A 38 18.86 -20.13 11.83
CA LEU A 38 18.35 -18.78 11.89
C LEU A 38 19.41 -17.94 11.24
N SER A 39 19.02 -17.16 10.24
CA SER A 39 20.02 -16.43 9.48
C SER A 39 19.65 -15.01 9.14
N ARG A 40 20.66 -14.13 9.12
CA ARG A 40 20.55 -12.76 8.63
C ARG A 40 20.69 -12.76 7.11
N VAL A 41 19.72 -12.20 6.39
CA VAL A 41 19.73 -12.18 4.93
C VAL A 41 20.23 -10.83 4.42
N SER A 42 21.23 -10.82 3.54
CA SER A 42 21.54 -9.69 2.67
C SER A 42 20.80 -9.83 1.35
N ILE A 43 20.59 -8.71 0.68
CA ILE A 43 19.67 -8.63 -0.43
C ILE A 43 20.27 -7.84 -1.58
N ALA A 44 20.06 -8.30 -2.81
CA ALA A 44 20.25 -7.44 -3.98
C ALA A 44 19.18 -6.34 -4.04
N THR A 45 19.53 -5.17 -4.59
CA THR A 45 18.60 -4.05 -4.76
C THR A 45 17.38 -4.47 -5.59
N PRO A 46 16.17 -4.50 -5.01
CA PRO A 46 14.97 -4.85 -5.76
C PRO A 46 14.54 -3.68 -6.65
N THR A 47 13.72 -3.98 -7.67
CA THR A 47 12.99 -2.94 -8.38
C THR A 47 11.80 -2.51 -7.52
N THR A 48 11.72 -1.23 -7.21
CA THR A 48 10.60 -0.64 -6.48
C THR A 48 9.81 0.29 -7.38
N ILE A 49 8.48 0.08 -7.42
CA ILE A 49 7.55 1.03 -8.04
C ILE A 49 6.79 1.70 -6.91
N VAL A 50 6.84 3.03 -6.88
CA VAL A 50 6.16 3.82 -5.87
C VAL A 50 5.08 4.64 -6.52
N LYS A 51 3.87 4.56 -5.98
CA LYS A 51 2.74 5.39 -6.38
C LYS A 51 2.23 6.14 -5.17
N THR A 52 1.97 7.43 -5.33
CA THR A 52 1.32 8.28 -4.34
C THR A 52 -0.03 8.73 -4.88
N ASP A 53 -1.05 8.65 -4.04
CA ASP A 53 -2.40 9.14 -4.32
C ASP A 53 -2.87 9.95 -3.11
N GLY A 54 -2.65 11.26 -3.18
CA GLY A 54 -2.81 12.18 -2.04
C GLY A 54 -2.01 11.71 -0.83
N LYS A 55 -2.71 11.41 0.27
CA LYS A 55 -2.12 10.93 1.52
C LYS A 55 -1.83 9.42 1.56
N ARG A 56 -2.02 8.66 0.47
CA ARG A 56 -1.68 7.22 0.42
C ARG A 56 -0.42 6.98 -0.39
N ILE A 57 0.44 6.10 0.11
CA ILE A 57 1.59 5.60 -0.61
C ILE A 57 1.46 4.09 -0.81
N ARG A 58 1.79 3.64 -2.01
CA ARG A 58 1.89 2.23 -2.38
C ARG A 58 3.30 1.95 -2.86
N VAL A 59 3.97 1.03 -2.19
CA VAL A 59 5.32 0.56 -2.54
C VAL A 59 5.19 -0.88 -3.03
N ASP A 60 5.47 -1.08 -4.30
CA ASP A 60 5.52 -2.41 -4.92
C ASP A 60 6.98 -2.88 -4.98
N ILE A 61 7.24 -4.02 -4.35
CA ILE A 61 8.57 -4.61 -4.26
C ILE A 61 8.56 -5.85 -5.13
N SER A 62 9.39 -5.83 -6.17
CA SER A 62 9.58 -6.99 -7.04
C SER A 62 10.16 -8.19 -6.30
N ARG A 63 10.23 -9.34 -6.98
CA ARG A 63 10.95 -10.51 -6.44
C ARG A 63 12.35 -10.12 -5.99
N ILE A 64 12.67 -10.53 -4.78
CA ILE A 64 13.92 -10.20 -4.13
C ILE A 64 14.78 -11.46 -4.05
N PRO A 65 15.95 -11.54 -4.71
CA PRO A 65 16.82 -12.70 -4.56
C PRO A 65 17.44 -12.72 -3.17
N VAL A 66 17.48 -13.89 -2.55
CA VAL A 66 18.22 -14.13 -1.31
C VAL A 66 19.72 -14.03 -1.63
N GLY A 67 20.42 -13.09 -1.02
CA GLY A 67 21.87 -12.90 -1.17
C GLY A 67 22.66 -13.79 -0.20
N THR A 68 23.45 -13.16 0.67
CA THR A 68 24.18 -13.86 1.73
C THR A 68 23.32 -14.08 2.95
N VAL A 69 23.64 -15.13 3.70
CA VAL A 69 22.83 -15.64 4.80
C VAL A 69 23.78 -15.92 5.98
N ASP A 70 23.74 -15.12 7.04
CA ASP A 70 24.60 -15.34 8.23
C ASP A 70 23.93 -16.31 9.19
N THR A 71 24.48 -17.51 9.34
CA THR A 71 23.99 -18.54 10.25
C THR A 71 24.25 -18.16 11.71
N LEU A 72 23.19 -18.01 12.49
CA LEU A 72 23.25 -17.63 13.91
C LEU A 72 23.21 -18.85 14.83
N SER A 73 22.55 -19.93 14.41
CA SER A 73 22.45 -21.18 15.15
C SER A 73 22.17 -22.32 14.17
N ALA A 74 22.67 -23.51 14.49
CA ALA A 74 22.39 -24.74 13.78
C ALA A 74 22.28 -25.89 14.80
N LEU A 75 21.25 -26.72 14.67
CA LEU A 75 21.09 -27.95 15.44
C LEU A 75 21.40 -29.14 14.53
N CYS A 76 22.53 -29.79 14.75
CA CYS A 76 22.99 -30.85 13.86
C CYS A 76 23.17 -32.16 14.63
N PRO A 77 22.08 -32.94 14.79
CA PRO A 77 22.13 -34.17 15.59
C PRO A 77 22.94 -35.32 14.98
N VAL A 78 23.39 -35.23 13.71
CA VAL A 78 24.25 -36.24 13.08
C VAL A 78 25.46 -35.63 12.39
N SER A 79 26.57 -36.37 12.39
CA SER A 79 27.75 -36.02 11.60
C SER A 79 27.42 -36.05 10.11
N PRO A 80 27.88 -35.05 9.33
CA PRO A 80 27.63 -35.00 7.90
C PRO A 80 28.16 -36.27 7.23
N THR A 81 27.34 -36.89 6.36
CA THR A 81 27.75 -38.02 5.52
C THR A 81 28.01 -37.48 4.11
N PRO A 82 29.28 -37.33 3.70
CA PRO A 82 29.60 -36.74 2.40
C PRO A 82 28.97 -37.51 1.23
N GLY A 83 28.43 -36.79 0.25
CA GLY A 83 28.01 -37.35 -1.04
C GLY A 83 26.56 -37.84 -1.15
N LEU A 84 25.73 -37.69 -0.11
CA LEU A 84 24.30 -37.97 -0.20
C LEU A 84 23.52 -36.72 -0.66
N SER A 85 22.71 -36.87 -1.70
CA SER A 85 21.71 -35.86 -2.04
C SER A 85 20.60 -35.89 -0.99
N ARG A 86 20.23 -34.73 -0.45
CA ARG A 86 19.13 -34.58 0.51
C ARG A 86 18.00 -33.77 -0.10
N ASN A 87 16.80 -33.94 0.43
CA ASN A 87 15.73 -32.98 0.19
C ASN A 87 15.84 -31.87 1.24
N ALA A 88 15.73 -30.62 0.82
CA ALA A 88 15.64 -29.47 1.72
C ALA A 88 14.22 -28.92 1.71
N ALA A 89 13.69 -28.65 2.90
CA ALA A 89 12.59 -27.71 3.07
C ALA A 89 13.16 -26.37 3.54
N LEU A 90 12.78 -25.32 2.85
CA LEU A 90 13.10 -23.94 3.20
C LEU A 90 11.84 -23.27 3.69
N ARG A 91 11.93 -22.60 4.83
CA ARG A 91 10.87 -21.71 5.30
C ARG A 91 11.45 -20.34 5.61
N ILE A 92 10.94 -19.34 4.90
CA ILE A 92 11.33 -17.94 5.09
C ILE A 92 10.23 -17.27 5.90
N ARG A 93 10.61 -16.50 6.90
CA ARG A 93 9.70 -15.67 7.68
C ARG A 93 10.12 -14.20 7.59
N HIS A 94 9.18 -13.34 7.25
CA HIS A 94 9.39 -11.90 7.20
C HIS A 94 8.59 -11.18 8.26
N VAL A 95 9.16 -10.07 8.72
CA VAL A 95 8.50 -9.12 9.61
C VAL A 95 8.76 -7.72 9.08
N ILE A 96 7.70 -7.08 8.59
CA ILE A 96 7.70 -5.66 8.28
C ILE A 96 7.09 -4.94 9.49
N PRO A 97 7.86 -4.18 10.29
CA PRO A 97 7.32 -3.41 11.40
C PRO A 97 6.24 -2.44 10.91
N LYS A 98 5.23 -2.14 11.74
CA LYS A 98 4.17 -1.16 11.36
C LYS A 98 4.74 0.21 10.94
N ASN A 99 5.84 0.61 11.57
CA ASN A 99 6.57 1.85 11.30
C ASN A 99 7.86 1.60 10.50
N GLY A 100 7.94 0.46 9.81
CA GLY A 100 9.11 0.10 9.00
C GLY A 100 9.21 0.92 7.72
N LEU A 101 8.17 1.67 7.35
CA LEU A 101 8.24 2.60 6.23
C LEU A 101 8.66 3.98 6.73
N LEU A 102 9.75 4.51 6.16
CA LEU A 102 10.21 5.87 6.40
C LEU A 102 10.13 6.67 5.10
N ILE A 103 9.74 7.93 5.19
CA ILE A 103 9.77 8.89 4.08
C ILE A 103 10.59 10.08 4.55
N GLY A 104 11.80 10.24 4.00
CA GLY A 104 12.81 11.10 4.62
C GLY A 104 13.25 10.51 5.97
N SER A 105 13.01 11.26 7.05
CA SER A 105 13.23 10.82 8.44
C SER A 105 11.94 10.42 9.17
N GLU A 106 10.78 10.64 8.55
CA GLU A 106 9.49 10.48 9.23
C GLU A 106 8.97 9.04 9.07
N PRO A 107 8.58 8.38 10.18
CA PRO A 107 7.92 7.09 10.11
C PRO A 107 6.49 7.22 9.58
N VAL A 108 6.12 6.28 8.72
CA VAL A 108 4.81 6.19 8.10
C VAL A 108 4.16 4.87 8.48
N GLU A 109 2.93 4.93 8.98
CA GLU A 109 2.20 3.73 9.39
C GLU A 109 1.76 2.92 8.17
N ILE A 110 2.20 1.68 8.11
CA ILE A 110 1.75 0.69 7.14
C ILE A 110 0.36 0.21 7.53
N ILE A 111 -0.58 0.33 6.61
CA ILE A 111 -1.99 -0.06 6.81
C ILE A 111 -2.31 -1.42 6.21
N SER A 112 -1.59 -1.84 5.17
CA SER A 112 -1.82 -3.13 4.52
C SER A 112 -0.56 -3.69 3.86
N SER A 113 -0.55 -5.01 3.66
CA SER A 113 0.43 -5.69 2.82
C SER A 113 -0.19 -6.86 2.08
N SER A 114 0.10 -7.00 0.78
CA SER A 114 -0.54 -8.02 -0.07
C SER A 114 -0.13 -9.45 0.25
N SER A 115 1.06 -9.64 0.82
CA SER A 115 1.67 -10.95 1.06
C SER A 115 1.83 -11.27 2.55
N HIS A 116 1.46 -10.33 3.44
CA HIS A 116 1.69 -10.46 4.87
C HIS A 116 0.40 -10.26 5.68
N GLN A 117 0.25 -11.07 6.72
CA GLN A 117 -0.85 -10.97 7.68
C GLN A 117 -0.49 -9.99 8.81
N PRO A 118 -1.43 -9.16 9.29
CA PRO A 118 -1.23 -8.32 10.46
C PRO A 118 -0.92 -9.15 11.72
N SER A 119 -0.06 -8.61 12.58
CA SER A 119 0.37 -9.22 13.85
C SER A 119 0.73 -8.14 14.88
N SER A 120 1.03 -8.56 16.12
CA SER A 120 1.58 -7.67 17.17
C SER A 120 2.93 -7.06 16.81
N TYR A 121 3.64 -7.63 15.84
CA TYR A 121 4.98 -7.21 15.41
C TYR A 121 4.96 -6.39 14.11
N GLY A 122 3.78 -6.11 13.55
CA GLY A 122 3.60 -5.54 12.21
C GLY A 122 3.03 -6.55 11.24
N PHE A 123 3.53 -6.60 10.02
CA PHE A 123 3.05 -7.48 8.97
C PHE A 123 4.01 -8.66 8.79
N THR A 124 3.47 -9.88 8.88
CA THR A 124 4.27 -11.11 8.87
C THR A 124 3.83 -12.08 7.78
N THR A 125 4.79 -12.77 7.16
CA THR A 125 4.49 -13.84 6.21
C THR A 125 5.46 -14.99 6.37
N ASP A 126 4.99 -16.19 6.03
CA ASP A 126 5.79 -17.39 5.97
C ASP A 126 5.73 -17.92 4.53
N TYR A 127 6.89 -18.09 3.90
CA TYR A 127 7.02 -18.70 2.57
C TYR A 127 7.70 -20.06 2.68
N PHE A 128 7.21 -21.04 1.93
CA PHE A 128 7.73 -22.40 1.92
C PHE A 128 8.15 -22.80 0.50
N THR A 129 9.33 -23.40 0.38
CA THR A 129 9.76 -24.06 -0.86
C THR A 129 10.59 -25.30 -0.53
N SER A 130 10.67 -26.23 -1.47
CA SER A 130 11.45 -27.45 -1.34
C SER A 130 12.25 -27.73 -2.59
N PHE A 131 13.46 -28.24 -2.42
CA PHE A 131 14.36 -28.52 -3.53
C PHE A 131 15.41 -29.57 -3.13
N SER A 132 16.08 -30.15 -4.13
CA SER A 132 17.19 -31.09 -3.89
C SER A 132 18.44 -30.32 -3.48
N TRP A 133 19.04 -30.73 -2.37
CA TRP A 133 20.24 -30.16 -1.76
C TRP A 133 21.43 -31.09 -2.00
N GLY A 134 22.48 -30.57 -2.62
CA GLY A 134 23.71 -31.32 -2.93
C GLY A 134 24.94 -30.88 -2.14
N ALA A 135 24.78 -30.11 -1.05
CA ALA A 135 25.89 -29.59 -0.24
C ALA A 135 25.87 -30.17 1.19
N GLU A 136 26.80 -29.70 2.04
CA GLU A 136 27.01 -30.18 3.42
C GLU A 136 25.71 -30.27 4.23
N ASP A 137 25.61 -31.31 5.07
CA ASP A 137 24.42 -31.65 5.86
C ASP A 137 24.14 -30.68 7.02
N CYS A 138 25.08 -29.78 7.31
CA CYS A 138 25.00 -28.84 8.41
C CYS A 138 25.99 -27.70 8.18
N PHE A 139 25.52 -26.45 8.19
CA PHE A 139 26.39 -25.30 8.16
C PHE A 139 26.95 -25.00 9.54
N SER A 140 28.24 -24.69 9.60
CA SER A 140 28.82 -24.04 10.78
C SER A 140 28.18 -22.67 11.00
N VAL A 141 28.14 -22.22 12.25
CA VAL A 141 27.77 -20.84 12.61
C VAL A 141 28.74 -19.90 11.89
N GLY A 142 28.22 -18.90 11.19
CA GLY A 142 29.01 -18.02 10.32
C GLY A 142 28.29 -17.63 9.03
N THR A 143 28.95 -16.80 8.22
CA THR A 143 28.41 -16.30 6.94
C THR A 143 28.46 -17.37 5.87
N PHE A 144 27.31 -17.69 5.28
CA PHE A 144 27.21 -18.55 4.11
C PHE A 144 26.59 -17.79 2.95
N THR A 145 27.17 -17.90 1.77
CA THR A 145 26.57 -17.36 0.54
C THR A 145 25.72 -18.44 -0.07
N TYR A 146 24.39 -18.22 -0.13
CA TYR A 146 23.50 -19.20 -0.70
C TYR A 146 23.77 -19.31 -2.21
N PRO A 147 24.18 -20.50 -2.71
CA PRO A 147 24.65 -20.62 -4.07
C PRO A 147 23.47 -20.81 -5.04
N GLN A 148 22.37 -20.06 -4.96
CA GLN A 148 21.31 -20.15 -5.97
C GLN A 148 20.51 -18.86 -6.18
N SER A 149 20.32 -18.57 -7.48
CA SER A 149 19.36 -17.66 -8.10
C SER A 149 17.92 -18.18 -8.11
N SER A 150 17.54 -19.11 -7.22
CA SER A 150 16.24 -19.82 -7.26
C SER A 150 15.33 -19.47 -6.09
N VAL A 151 15.90 -18.99 -4.98
CA VAL A 151 15.13 -18.57 -3.81
C VAL A 151 14.85 -17.09 -3.91
N PHE A 152 13.60 -16.77 -4.23
CA PHE A 152 13.12 -15.40 -4.32
C PHE A 152 12.06 -15.15 -3.28
N TRP A 153 12.02 -13.93 -2.81
CA TRP A 153 10.92 -13.47 -2.01
C TRP A 153 9.71 -13.19 -2.90
N PRO A 154 8.49 -13.49 -2.39
CA PRO A 154 7.30 -13.17 -3.12
C PRO A 154 7.21 -11.65 -3.33
N PRO A 155 6.73 -11.21 -4.50
CA PRO A 155 6.38 -9.81 -4.70
C PRO A 155 5.49 -9.33 -3.56
N THR A 156 5.81 -8.15 -3.03
CA THR A 156 5.13 -7.61 -1.86
C THR A 156 4.72 -6.19 -2.14
N VAL A 157 3.42 -5.92 -2.00
CA VAL A 157 2.88 -4.58 -2.03
C VAL A 157 2.66 -4.15 -0.58
N VAL A 158 3.14 -2.96 -0.25
CA VAL A 158 2.93 -2.30 1.03
C VAL A 158 2.13 -1.03 0.78
N GLU A 159 1.04 -0.83 1.51
CA GLU A 159 0.27 0.41 1.48
C GLU A 159 0.37 1.09 2.84
N ALA A 160 0.55 2.40 2.82
CA ALA A 160 0.73 3.20 4.03
C ALA A 160 0.03 4.56 3.90
N GLN A 161 -0.26 5.15 5.05
CA GLN A 161 -0.92 6.44 5.17
C GLN A 161 0.11 7.50 5.57
N LEU A 162 0.34 8.50 4.71
CA LEU A 162 1.26 9.59 4.98
C LEU A 162 0.75 10.43 6.17
N PRO A 163 1.59 10.67 7.20
CA PRO A 163 1.25 11.59 8.27
C PRO A 163 1.22 13.03 7.75
N GLU A 164 0.51 13.91 8.46
CA GLU A 164 0.36 15.32 8.09
C GLU A 164 1.68 16.12 8.15
N SER A 165 2.69 15.59 8.85
CA SER A 165 4.03 16.20 8.93
C SER A 165 4.81 16.12 7.61
N ILE A 166 4.44 15.22 6.69
CA ILE A 166 5.13 15.07 5.40
C ILE A 166 4.49 16.00 4.37
N THR A 167 5.19 17.09 4.06
CA THR A 167 4.77 18.04 3.03
C THR A 167 4.96 17.50 1.61
N PRO A 168 4.35 18.14 0.59
CA PRO A 168 4.67 17.84 -0.80
C PRO A 168 6.15 18.05 -1.13
N GLY A 169 6.73 17.17 -1.94
CA GLY A 169 8.15 17.23 -2.29
C GLY A 169 8.74 15.90 -2.74
N HIS A 170 10.04 15.92 -3.04
CA HIS A 170 10.81 14.73 -3.37
C HIS A 170 11.53 14.21 -2.14
N TYR A 171 11.32 12.94 -1.82
CA TYR A 171 11.91 12.29 -0.66
C TYR A 171 12.64 11.01 -1.07
N GLN A 172 13.62 10.64 -0.24
CA GLN A 172 14.17 9.30 -0.23
C GLN A 172 13.40 8.48 0.81
N GLY A 173 12.58 7.56 0.34
CA GLY A 173 11.91 6.59 1.20
C GLY A 173 12.81 5.40 1.51
N LYS A 174 12.49 4.72 2.61
CA LYS A 174 13.14 3.50 3.07
C LYS A 174 12.09 2.54 3.61
N LEU A 175 12.12 1.30 3.15
CA LEU A 175 11.35 0.22 3.77
C LEU A 175 12.31 -0.67 4.55
N GLN A 176 12.08 -0.74 5.84
CA GLN A 176 12.79 -1.56 6.80
C GLN A 176 11.97 -2.79 7.13
N PHE A 177 12.63 -3.95 7.14
CA PHE A 177 12.04 -5.19 7.59
C PHE A 177 13.15 -6.15 8.04
N ARG A 178 12.71 -7.25 8.63
CA ARG A 178 13.59 -8.32 9.10
C ARG A 178 13.15 -9.63 8.48
N ALA A 179 14.12 -10.45 8.10
CA ALA A 179 13.88 -11.75 7.53
C ALA A 179 14.68 -12.80 8.30
N GLY A 180 14.04 -13.92 8.57
CA GLY A 180 14.68 -15.13 9.07
C GLY A 180 14.47 -16.27 8.09
N LEU A 181 15.48 -17.14 7.99
CA LEU A 181 15.47 -18.32 7.15
C LEU A 181 15.62 -19.55 8.04
N GLY A 182 14.68 -20.50 7.96
CA GLY A 182 14.82 -21.85 8.48
C GLY A 182 15.02 -22.85 7.34
N ILE A 183 15.97 -23.77 7.51
CA ILE A 183 16.26 -24.85 6.55
C ILE A 183 16.25 -26.17 7.31
N SER A 184 15.44 -27.12 6.87
CA SER A 184 15.48 -28.49 7.38
C SER A 184 15.81 -29.47 6.25
N LEU A 185 16.66 -30.45 6.56
CA LEU A 185 17.21 -31.39 5.59
C LEU A 185 16.69 -32.80 5.89
N PHE A 186 16.32 -33.53 4.84
CA PHE A 186 15.67 -34.83 4.92
C PHE A 186 16.32 -35.84 3.99
N THR A 187 16.39 -37.09 4.43
CA THR A 187 16.88 -38.24 3.64
C THR A 187 15.79 -38.88 2.79
N SER A 188 14.51 -38.65 3.12
CA SER A 188 13.35 -39.24 2.45
C SER A 188 12.63 -38.20 1.57
N PRO A 189 11.94 -38.59 0.47
CA PRO A 189 11.10 -37.69 -0.32
C PRO A 189 10.02 -36.99 0.53
N LEU A 190 9.90 -35.68 0.34
CA LEU A 190 9.04 -34.78 1.11
C LEU A 190 7.56 -35.10 0.89
N THR A 191 6.95 -35.87 1.80
CA THR A 191 5.49 -35.90 1.94
C THR A 191 5.10 -35.25 3.27
N GLY A 192 4.69 -33.98 3.20
CA GLY A 192 4.11 -33.24 4.34
C GLY A 192 5.09 -32.67 5.38
N GLN A 193 6.40 -32.80 5.18
CA GLN A 193 7.40 -32.28 6.12
C GLN A 193 7.71 -30.80 5.86
N GLN A 194 7.72 -30.00 6.93
CA GLN A 194 8.06 -28.58 6.90
C GLN A 194 9.28 -28.31 7.78
N ALA A 195 10.06 -27.29 7.41
CA ALA A 195 11.12 -26.81 8.28
C ALA A 195 10.52 -26.09 9.51
N ASP A 196 11.11 -26.33 10.67
CA ASP A 196 10.81 -25.57 11.87
C ASP A 196 11.26 -24.11 11.65
N LEU A 197 10.36 -23.18 11.98
CA LEU A 197 10.65 -21.76 11.86
C LEU A 197 11.23 -21.22 13.14
N PRO A 198 12.24 -20.33 13.05
CA PRO A 198 12.54 -19.46 14.17
C PRO A 198 11.29 -18.66 14.57
N SER A 199 11.05 -18.56 15.87
CA SER A 199 9.99 -17.73 16.42
C SER A 199 10.14 -16.26 15.98
N PHE A 200 9.04 -15.53 15.93
CA PHE A 200 9.08 -14.08 15.63
C PHE A 200 10.02 -13.33 16.57
N THR A 201 10.03 -13.69 17.86
CA THR A 201 10.92 -13.12 18.87
C THR A 201 12.38 -13.35 18.54
N GLN A 202 12.75 -14.55 18.07
CA GLN A 202 14.12 -14.85 17.66
C GLN A 202 14.53 -14.01 16.44
N ILE A 203 13.69 -13.91 15.42
CA ILE A 203 13.97 -13.08 14.24
C ILE A 203 14.16 -11.61 14.64
N LEU A 204 13.28 -11.07 15.49
CA LEU A 204 13.39 -9.69 15.95
C LEU A 204 14.65 -9.45 16.80
N ALA A 205 15.09 -10.44 17.57
CA ALA A 205 16.25 -10.31 18.43
C ALA A 205 17.58 -10.40 17.67
N SER A 206 17.65 -11.21 16.61
CA SER A 206 18.94 -11.59 16.02
C SER A 206 19.06 -11.32 14.51
N ALA A 207 17.95 -11.22 13.78
CA ALA A 207 18.03 -10.82 12.38
C ALA A 207 18.35 -9.34 12.31
N GLY A 208 19.44 -9.00 11.62
CA GLY A 208 19.72 -7.61 11.29
C GLY A 208 18.64 -7.05 10.37
N GLU A 209 18.42 -5.75 10.51
CA GLU A 209 17.48 -5.03 9.68
C GLU A 209 17.98 -4.94 8.24
N VAL A 210 17.07 -5.12 7.29
CA VAL A 210 17.32 -4.79 5.90
C VAL A 210 16.52 -3.58 5.49
N THR A 211 17.17 -2.68 4.76
CA THR A 211 16.59 -1.43 4.26
C THR A 211 16.58 -1.43 2.74
N ILE A 212 15.39 -1.23 2.15
CA ILE A 212 15.21 -0.99 0.72
C ILE A 212 14.96 0.51 0.51
N PRO A 213 15.92 1.27 -0.04
CA PRO A 213 15.70 2.66 -0.39
C PRO A 213 14.88 2.76 -1.70
N PHE A 214 13.94 3.71 -1.75
CA PHE A 214 13.20 4.03 -2.99
C PHE A 214 12.95 5.54 -3.11
N PRO A 215 13.00 6.12 -4.31
CA PRO A 215 12.58 7.50 -4.52
C PRO A 215 11.05 7.60 -4.38
N VAL A 216 10.55 8.68 -3.79
CA VAL A 216 9.12 8.97 -3.71
C VAL A 216 8.87 10.45 -3.93
N GLU A 217 7.84 10.74 -4.73
CA GLU A 217 7.32 12.10 -4.92
C GLU A 217 5.98 12.19 -4.20
N VAL A 218 5.90 13.02 -3.16
CA VAL A 218 4.65 13.33 -2.47
C VAL A 218 4.05 14.54 -3.17
N LYS A 219 2.89 14.34 -3.81
CA LYS A 219 2.18 15.41 -4.52
C LYS A 219 1.12 16.00 -3.64
N ASN A 220 0.92 17.30 -3.74
CA ASN A 220 -0.28 17.91 -3.20
C ASN A 220 -1.49 17.48 -4.03
N SER A 221 -2.65 17.37 -3.39
CA SER A 221 -3.91 17.10 -4.07
C SER A 221 -4.96 18.07 -3.54
N CYS A 222 -5.82 18.55 -4.43
CA CYS A 222 -6.94 19.41 -4.05
C CYS A 222 -8.22 18.86 -4.67
N LYS A 223 -9.34 19.07 -3.97
CA LYS A 223 -10.68 18.66 -4.38
C LYS A 223 -11.69 19.73 -3.99
N PHE A 224 -12.79 19.82 -4.72
CA PHE A 224 -13.91 20.65 -4.30
C PHE A 224 -14.60 20.01 -3.08
N SER A 225 -15.11 20.84 -2.16
CA SER A 225 -15.88 20.35 -1.00
C SER A 225 -17.18 19.68 -1.39
N ASN A 226 -17.76 20.10 -2.51
CA ASN A 226 -19.01 19.58 -3.03
C ASN A 226 -18.72 18.73 -4.28
N SER A 227 -19.39 17.58 -4.39
CA SER A 227 -19.27 16.69 -5.56
C SER A 227 -19.99 17.22 -6.81
N GLY A 228 -20.82 18.26 -6.67
CA GLY A 228 -21.55 18.90 -7.76
C GLY A 228 -21.89 20.36 -7.44
N ILE A 229 -22.05 21.16 -8.49
CA ILE A 229 -22.39 22.58 -8.43
C ILE A 229 -23.59 22.81 -9.35
N THR A 230 -24.71 23.27 -8.77
CA THR A 230 -25.92 23.60 -9.53
C THR A 230 -26.06 25.11 -9.60
N LEU A 231 -26.18 25.64 -10.81
CA LEU A 231 -26.39 27.06 -11.09
C LEU A 231 -27.83 27.21 -11.62
N ASP A 232 -28.76 27.47 -10.71
CA ASP A 232 -30.18 27.58 -11.03
C ASP A 232 -30.56 29.03 -11.36
N HIS A 233 -31.09 29.25 -12.55
CA HIS A 233 -31.59 30.54 -13.00
C HIS A 233 -33.07 30.77 -12.63
N GLY A 234 -33.74 29.76 -12.07
CA GLY A 234 -35.13 29.82 -11.66
C GLY A 234 -36.11 29.88 -12.84
N THR A 235 -37.31 30.36 -12.55
CA THR A 235 -38.33 30.64 -13.56
C THR A 235 -38.26 32.12 -13.92
N ILE A 236 -37.92 32.41 -15.17
CA ILE A 236 -37.70 33.76 -15.69
C ILE A 236 -38.44 33.92 -17.02
N THR A 237 -38.87 35.13 -17.32
CA THR A 237 -39.43 35.45 -18.65
C THR A 237 -38.31 35.54 -19.70
N TYR A 238 -38.67 35.55 -20.99
CA TYR A 238 -37.69 35.64 -22.07
C TYR A 238 -36.83 36.90 -21.97
N ASP A 239 -37.45 38.04 -21.66
CA ASP A 239 -36.75 39.33 -21.56
C ASP A 239 -35.86 39.39 -20.32
N GLU A 240 -36.25 38.75 -19.21
CA GLU A 240 -35.44 38.62 -17.99
C GLU A 240 -34.34 37.57 -18.10
N ALA A 241 -34.39 36.69 -19.10
CA ALA A 241 -33.41 35.64 -19.31
C ALA A 241 -32.11 36.17 -19.89
N ILE A 242 -32.14 37.25 -20.66
CA ILE A 242 -30.93 37.86 -21.21
C ILE A 242 -30.15 38.51 -20.06
N ASP A 243 -28.87 38.16 -19.94
CA ASP A 243 -27.96 38.60 -18.88
C ASP A 243 -28.38 38.18 -17.45
N ASN A 244 -29.31 37.22 -17.34
CA ASN A 244 -29.66 36.64 -16.05
C ASN A 244 -28.44 35.91 -15.44
N ILE A 245 -28.18 36.14 -14.16
CA ILE A 245 -27.02 35.61 -13.45
C ILE A 245 -27.46 34.63 -12.36
N ALA A 246 -26.92 33.41 -12.43
CA ALA A 246 -26.94 32.45 -11.33
C ALA A 246 -25.51 32.26 -10.79
N SER A 247 -25.37 32.03 -9.49
CA SER A 247 -24.06 31.75 -8.90
C SER A 247 -24.13 30.78 -7.74
N ALA A 248 -23.07 29.98 -7.57
CA ALA A 248 -22.92 29.05 -6.46
C ALA A 248 -21.48 29.08 -5.96
N THR A 249 -21.27 28.79 -4.68
CA THR A 249 -19.95 28.74 -4.07
C THR A 249 -19.54 27.31 -3.70
N THR A 250 -18.25 27.05 -3.73
CA THR A 250 -17.63 25.80 -3.26
C THR A 250 -16.28 26.14 -2.65
N SER A 251 -15.80 25.34 -1.72
CA SER A 251 -14.44 25.49 -1.21
C SER A 251 -13.50 24.51 -1.92
N LEU A 252 -12.28 24.93 -2.19
CA LEU A 252 -11.23 24.04 -2.68
C LEU A 252 -10.44 23.50 -1.48
N ILE A 253 -10.61 22.23 -1.15
CA ILE A 253 -9.92 21.59 -0.02
C ILE A 253 -8.67 20.90 -0.55
N CYS A 254 -7.52 21.30 -0.03
CA CYS A 254 -6.24 20.68 -0.36
C CYS A 254 -5.72 19.82 0.80
N ASP A 255 -5.07 18.71 0.47
CA ASP A 255 -4.41 17.87 1.49
C ASP A 255 -3.32 18.66 2.23
N TYR A 256 -2.67 19.60 1.51
CA TYR A 256 -1.69 20.54 2.05
C TYR A 256 -1.96 21.95 1.51
N SER A 257 -1.80 22.97 2.35
CA SER A 257 -1.83 24.38 1.95
C SER A 257 -0.46 24.80 1.39
N ALA A 258 -0.07 24.21 0.26
CA ALA A 258 1.22 24.47 -0.37
C ALA A 258 1.13 24.36 -1.90
N GLY A 259 1.38 25.46 -2.58
CA GLY A 259 1.49 25.54 -4.04
C GLY A 259 0.31 26.20 -4.74
N VAL A 260 0.35 26.18 -6.08
CA VAL A 260 -0.64 26.82 -6.94
C VAL A 260 -1.58 25.75 -7.51
N ALA A 261 -2.88 25.92 -7.28
CA ALA A 261 -3.92 25.09 -7.88
C ALA A 261 -4.55 25.85 -9.04
N LYS A 262 -4.56 25.24 -10.23
CA LYS A 262 -5.30 25.75 -11.39
C LYS A 262 -6.70 25.16 -11.41
N VAL A 263 -7.71 26.02 -11.43
CA VAL A 263 -9.11 25.64 -11.63
C VAL A 263 -9.53 26.05 -13.03
N GLU A 264 -9.96 25.10 -13.84
CA GLU A 264 -10.41 25.32 -15.23
C GLU A 264 -11.81 24.75 -15.45
N ILE A 265 -12.68 25.54 -16.10
CA ILE A 265 -13.99 25.11 -16.56
C ILE A 265 -13.87 24.56 -17.99
N LYS A 266 -14.37 23.35 -18.21
CA LYS A 266 -14.44 22.68 -19.51
C LYS A 266 -15.87 22.33 -19.86
N SER A 267 -16.24 22.45 -21.13
CA SER A 267 -17.55 22.00 -21.59
C SER A 267 -17.66 20.48 -21.55
N ALA A 268 -18.81 19.96 -21.09
CA ALA A 268 -19.10 18.53 -21.03
C ALA A 268 -19.75 18.08 -22.35
N GLY A 269 -18.98 18.00 -23.44
CA GLY A 269 -19.41 17.40 -24.70
C GLY A 269 -19.13 18.24 -25.94
N VAL A 270 -19.84 19.36 -26.12
CA VAL A 270 -19.69 20.26 -27.29
C VAL A 270 -18.59 21.28 -26.99
N THR A 271 -17.71 21.57 -27.95
CA THR A 271 -16.64 22.56 -27.77
C THR A 271 -17.22 23.91 -27.34
N GLY A 272 -17.03 24.26 -26.07
CA GLY A 272 -17.39 25.59 -25.57
C GLY A 272 -16.45 26.63 -26.18
N VAL A 273 -16.95 27.84 -26.40
CA VAL A 273 -16.13 28.95 -26.93
C VAL A 273 -15.57 29.71 -25.75
N LYS A 274 -14.23 29.76 -25.61
CA LYS A 274 -13.59 30.58 -24.58
C LYS A 274 -13.79 32.05 -24.92
N THR A 275 -14.25 32.83 -23.96
CA THR A 275 -14.42 34.28 -24.03
C THR A 275 -13.52 34.95 -22.99
N ALA A 276 -13.45 36.29 -23.01
CA ALA A 276 -12.71 37.04 -21.99
C ALA A 276 -13.33 36.84 -20.59
N ASP A 277 -14.66 36.73 -20.53
CA ASP A 277 -15.42 36.66 -19.28
C ASP A 277 -15.58 35.22 -18.77
N GLY A 278 -15.30 34.20 -19.59
CA GLY A 278 -15.57 32.81 -19.23
C GLY A 278 -15.48 31.82 -20.39
N ILE A 279 -16.35 30.82 -20.36
CA ILE A 279 -16.55 29.84 -21.43
C ILE A 279 -18.04 29.76 -21.74
N ASP A 280 -18.38 29.92 -23.01
CA ASP A 280 -19.75 29.78 -23.49
C ASP A 280 -20.11 28.30 -23.60
N ILE A 281 -21.11 27.89 -22.82
CA ILE A 281 -21.67 26.54 -22.78
C ILE A 281 -23.04 26.56 -23.47
N PRO A 282 -23.23 25.78 -24.54
CA PRO A 282 -24.53 25.66 -25.17
C PRO A 282 -25.52 25.01 -24.21
N LEU A 283 -26.71 25.59 -24.12
CA LEU A 283 -27.86 25.04 -23.42
C LEU A 283 -28.89 24.55 -24.44
N SER A 284 -29.93 23.84 -23.97
CA SER A 284 -31.07 23.51 -24.83
C SER A 284 -31.81 24.77 -25.31
N ASN A 285 -32.61 24.61 -26.37
CA ASN A 285 -33.46 25.66 -26.95
C ASN A 285 -32.69 26.89 -27.47
N GLY A 286 -31.45 26.69 -27.95
CA GLY A 286 -30.66 27.74 -28.58
C GLY A 286 -30.12 28.80 -27.62
N TRP A 287 -30.18 28.56 -26.30
CA TRP A 287 -29.58 29.44 -25.30
C TRP A 287 -28.11 29.09 -25.07
N ILE A 288 -27.34 30.07 -24.59
CA ILE A 288 -25.95 29.90 -24.16
C ILE A 288 -25.84 30.41 -22.73
N SER A 289 -25.01 29.76 -21.93
CA SER A 289 -24.53 30.32 -20.67
C SER A 289 -23.03 30.59 -20.74
N THR A 290 -22.62 31.80 -20.41
CA THR A 290 -21.21 32.08 -20.13
C THR A 290 -20.90 31.68 -18.70
N LEU A 291 -20.10 30.62 -18.53
CA LEU A 291 -19.64 30.15 -17.23
C LEU A 291 -18.29 30.74 -16.87
N SER A 292 -18.15 31.19 -15.63
CA SER A 292 -16.89 31.65 -15.07
C SER A 292 -16.70 31.21 -13.62
N VAL A 293 -15.45 31.18 -13.19
CA VAL A 293 -15.06 30.95 -11.80
C VAL A 293 -14.33 32.18 -11.31
N GLU A 294 -14.64 32.59 -10.09
CA GLU A 294 -14.02 33.69 -9.37
C GLU A 294 -13.31 33.15 -8.12
N GLY A 295 -12.06 33.55 -7.93
CA GLY A 295 -11.24 33.21 -6.78
C GLY A 295 -11.13 34.34 -5.75
N PRO A 296 -10.56 34.07 -4.55
CA PRO A 296 -10.50 35.02 -3.44
C PRO A 296 -9.70 36.29 -3.72
N SER A 297 -8.75 36.25 -4.67
CA SER A 297 -7.93 37.40 -5.06
C SER A 297 -8.54 38.23 -6.20
N GLY A 298 -9.84 38.07 -6.48
CA GLY A 298 -10.53 38.77 -7.58
C GLY A 298 -10.20 38.27 -8.99
N GLN A 299 -9.41 37.19 -9.08
CA GLN A 299 -9.18 36.49 -10.34
C GLN A 299 -10.51 35.91 -10.84
N HIS A 300 -10.81 36.07 -12.12
CA HIS A 300 -12.03 35.57 -12.73
C HIS A 300 -11.79 35.10 -14.17
N GLY A 301 -12.61 34.17 -14.64
CA GLY A 301 -12.61 33.71 -16.03
C GLY A 301 -12.96 32.23 -16.16
N SER A 302 -12.62 31.62 -17.30
CA SER A 302 -12.77 30.16 -17.50
C SER A 302 -11.64 29.35 -16.85
N SER A 303 -10.54 30.01 -16.45
CA SER A 303 -9.42 29.40 -15.74
C SER A 303 -8.82 30.41 -14.77
N ILE A 304 -8.53 29.98 -13.54
CA ILE A 304 -7.87 30.80 -12.52
C ILE A 304 -6.76 29.99 -11.84
N GLU A 305 -5.78 30.69 -11.26
CA GLU A 305 -4.67 30.08 -10.51
C GLU A 305 -4.70 30.57 -9.07
N ILE A 306 -4.83 29.63 -8.14
CA ILE A 306 -5.04 29.95 -6.73
C ILE A 306 -3.82 29.50 -5.96
N ASP A 307 -3.15 30.45 -5.28
CA ASP A 307 -2.12 30.09 -4.31
C ASP A 307 -2.78 29.57 -3.03
N THR A 308 -2.70 28.25 -2.85
CA THR A 308 -3.27 27.53 -1.71
C THR A 308 -2.42 27.67 -0.45
N SER A 309 -1.22 28.26 -0.56
CA SER A 309 -0.31 28.50 0.56
C SER A 309 -0.73 29.73 1.37
N SER A 310 -1.20 30.78 0.69
CA SER A 310 -1.64 32.03 1.33
C SER A 310 -3.10 32.00 1.78
N THR A 311 -3.95 31.21 1.11
CA THR A 311 -5.38 31.09 1.44
C THR A 311 -5.75 29.62 1.62
N PRO A 312 -5.67 29.07 2.85
CA PRO A 312 -6.12 27.70 3.12
C PRO A 312 -7.60 27.56 2.82
N ASN A 313 -7.96 26.50 2.09
CA ASN A 313 -9.34 26.20 1.70
C ASN A 313 -10.08 27.36 1.01
N PRO A 314 -9.57 27.89 -0.13
CA PRO A 314 -10.12 29.08 -0.73
C PRO A 314 -11.56 28.85 -1.20
N MET A 315 -12.43 29.82 -0.92
CA MET A 315 -13.81 29.81 -1.42
C MET A 315 -13.82 30.33 -2.86
N LEU A 316 -14.44 29.55 -3.74
CA LEU A 316 -14.59 29.84 -5.15
C LEU A 316 -16.05 30.09 -5.46
N ARG A 317 -16.32 31.07 -6.34
CA ARG A 317 -17.66 31.37 -6.81
C ARG A 317 -17.77 31.04 -8.30
N PHE A 318 -18.64 30.11 -8.64
CA PHE A 318 -19.01 29.82 -10.01
C PHE A 318 -20.19 30.69 -10.40
N LYS A 319 -20.13 31.28 -11.58
CA LYS A 319 -21.14 32.18 -12.12
C LYS A 319 -21.57 31.67 -13.50
N SER A 320 -22.87 31.76 -13.76
CA SER A 320 -23.51 31.47 -15.03
C SER A 320 -24.27 32.72 -15.45
N THR A 321 -23.99 33.23 -16.65
CA THR A 321 -24.72 34.35 -17.25
C THR A 321 -25.42 33.87 -18.51
N LEU A 322 -26.75 33.94 -18.55
CA LEU A 322 -27.52 33.54 -19.73
C LEU A 322 -27.40 34.54 -20.86
N ARG A 323 -27.32 34.03 -22.08
CA ARG A 323 -27.26 34.80 -23.31
C ARG A 323 -28.18 34.16 -24.35
N SER A 324 -28.95 34.99 -25.04
CA SER A 324 -29.72 34.55 -26.18
C SER A 324 -28.84 34.45 -27.43
N THR A 325 -29.25 33.60 -28.35
CA THR A 325 -28.75 33.52 -29.72
C THR A 325 -29.90 33.82 -30.68
N LYS A 326 -29.62 33.89 -31.98
CA LYS A 326 -30.65 34.00 -33.02
C LYS A 326 -31.64 32.82 -33.03
N ASP A 327 -31.24 31.69 -32.46
CA ASP A 327 -32.01 30.44 -32.45
C ASP A 327 -32.67 30.19 -31.08
N SER A 328 -32.61 31.16 -30.15
CA SER A 328 -33.22 31.04 -28.83
C SER A 328 -34.74 30.98 -28.91
N VAL A 329 -35.33 29.99 -28.25
CA VAL A 329 -36.79 29.82 -28.15
C VAL A 329 -37.23 29.63 -26.70
N LEU A 330 -38.52 29.86 -26.44
CA LEU A 330 -39.14 29.63 -25.14
C LEU A 330 -39.09 28.14 -24.77
N GLY A 331 -38.74 27.85 -23.51
CA GLY A 331 -38.72 26.50 -22.97
C GLY A 331 -37.64 26.33 -21.90
N PRO A 332 -37.54 25.13 -21.29
CA PRO A 332 -36.52 24.84 -20.30
C PRO A 332 -35.12 24.80 -20.94
N PHE A 333 -34.14 25.44 -20.30
CA PHE A 333 -32.74 25.36 -20.70
C PHE A 333 -31.93 24.57 -19.67
N ALA A 334 -31.08 23.66 -20.15
CA ALA A 334 -30.14 22.92 -19.33
C ALA A 334 -28.83 22.71 -20.09
N GLY A 335 -27.73 22.63 -19.35
CA GLY A 335 -26.40 22.37 -19.88
C GLY A 335 -25.48 21.85 -18.79
N SER A 336 -24.29 21.42 -19.17
CA SER A 336 -23.32 20.87 -18.22
C SER A 336 -21.88 21.23 -18.60
N ALA A 337 -21.06 21.37 -17.56
CA ALA A 337 -19.65 21.64 -17.66
C ALA A 337 -18.92 20.86 -16.55
N VAL A 338 -17.61 20.69 -16.72
CA VAL A 338 -16.71 20.05 -15.76
C VAL A 338 -15.74 21.11 -15.25
N ALA A 339 -15.72 21.30 -13.93
CA ALA A 339 -14.64 22.02 -13.26
C ALA A 339 -13.51 21.03 -12.97
N VAL A 340 -12.30 21.33 -13.46
CA VAL A 340 -11.10 20.53 -13.25
C VAL A 340 -10.15 21.31 -12.36
N VAL A 341 -9.61 20.65 -11.34
CA VAL A 341 -8.50 21.18 -10.54
C VAL A 341 -7.23 20.40 -10.84
N THR A 342 -6.14 21.13 -11.06
CA THR A 342 -4.80 20.58 -11.29
C THR A 342 -3.79 21.34 -10.45
N MET A 343 -2.89 20.63 -9.77
CA MET A 343 -1.74 21.27 -9.11
C MET A 343 -0.67 21.63 -10.15
N LEU A 344 -0.13 22.85 -10.05
CA LEU A 344 0.94 23.36 -10.91
C LEU A 344 2.32 23.16 -10.31
#